data_AF-A0AAV4YFQ6-F1
#
_entry.id   AF-A0AAV4YFQ6-F1
#
_cell.length_a   1.000
_cell.length_b   1.000
_cell.length_c   1.000
_cell.angle_alpha   90.00
_cell.angle_beta   90.00
_cell.angle_gamma   90.00
#
_symmetry.space_group_name_H-M   'P 1'
#
loop_
_entity.id
_entity.type
_entity.pdbx_description
1 polymer ?
#
loop_
_entity_poly.entity_id
_entity_poly.type
_entity_poly.pdbx_seq_one_letter_code
_entity_poly.pdbx_strand_id
1 'polypeptide(L)'
;MYTALNNSSNHKYLTKKGRLPKSIKTLIKNKNYVRRLWQRTRDPALKIILKRLECKIKIRVNDYKNSVWEKHTDALNENHTAFWKEVKRLKNNKNSIPLRIGRQQHGNNTGR
;
A
#
# COMPACT_ATOMS: atom_id res chain seq x y z
N MET A 1 27.70 26.83 -6.55
CA MET A 1 26.92 26.06 -7.55
C MET A 1 26.48 24.75 -6.91
N TYR A 2 25.17 24.55 -6.69
CA TYR A 2 24.66 23.32 -6.06
C TYR A 2 24.17 22.34 -7.14
N THR A 3 24.84 21.20 -7.30
CA THR A 3 24.37 20.11 -8.15
C THR A 3 23.34 19.27 -7.41
N ALA A 4 22.07 19.38 -7.80
CA ALA A 4 21.00 18.56 -7.25
C ALA A 4 20.95 17.19 -7.96
N LEU A 5 20.88 16.13 -7.15
CA LEU A 5 20.11 14.89 -7.39
C LEU A 5 20.71 13.80 -8.30
N ASN A 6 21.76 13.14 -7.80
CA ASN A 6 21.90 11.70 -8.01
C ASN A 6 20.93 10.95 -7.08
N ASN A 7 19.68 10.74 -7.53
CA ASN A 7 18.72 9.88 -6.83
C ASN A 7 17.80 9.17 -7.84
N SER A 8 18.39 8.35 -8.71
CA SER A 8 17.64 7.51 -9.65
C SER A 8 18.35 6.17 -9.88
N SER A 9 18.58 5.40 -8.83
CA SER A 9 18.94 3.99 -8.97
C SER A 9 18.50 3.19 -7.75
N ASN A 10 17.19 2.99 -7.62
CA ASN A 10 16.67 1.93 -6.77
C ASN A 10 15.62 1.11 -7.52
N HIS A 11 15.89 0.83 -8.79
CA HIS A 11 15.00 0.04 -9.65
C HIS A 11 15.43 -1.44 -9.78
N LYS A 12 16.33 -1.92 -8.90
CA LYS A 12 16.90 -3.28 -9.00
C LYS A 12 16.29 -4.34 -8.06
N TYR A 13 15.15 -4.07 -7.41
CA TYR A 13 14.44 -5.08 -6.58
C TYR A 13 12.94 -5.19 -6.80
N LEU A 14 12.40 -4.68 -7.92
CA LEU A 14 11.03 -5.02 -8.33
C LEU A 14 11.04 -6.41 -8.98
N THR A 15 11.31 -7.39 -8.13
CA THR A 15 11.22 -8.82 -8.40
C THR A 15 9.87 -9.15 -9.02
N LYS A 16 9.88 -10.16 -9.89
CA LYS A 16 8.83 -10.65 -10.80
C LYS A 16 7.49 -11.08 -10.14
N LYS A 17 7.11 -10.57 -8.97
CA LYS A 17 5.79 -10.83 -8.33
C LYS A 17 4.76 -9.81 -8.80
N GLY A 18 3.88 -10.24 -9.70
CA GLY A 18 2.55 -9.66 -9.96
C GLY A 18 2.56 -8.18 -10.37
N ARG A 19 2.69 -7.91 -11.67
CA ARG A 19 2.45 -6.55 -12.18
C ARG A 19 1.03 -6.12 -11.81
N LEU A 20 0.88 -5.05 -11.02
CA LEU A 20 -0.42 -4.42 -10.74
C LEU A 20 -1.22 -4.21 -12.05
N PRO A 21 -2.55 -4.45 -12.04
CA PRO A 21 -3.41 -4.19 -13.19
C PRO A 21 -3.21 -2.79 -13.76
N LYS A 22 -3.27 -2.68 -15.10
CA LYS A 22 -3.09 -1.41 -15.82
C LYS A 22 -4.06 -0.33 -15.31
N SER A 23 -5.29 -0.71 -14.96
CA SER A 23 -6.30 0.17 -14.36
C SER A 23 -5.83 0.83 -13.06
N ILE A 24 -5.25 0.05 -12.12
CA ILE A 24 -4.73 0.57 -10.86
C ILE A 24 -3.50 1.47 -11.10
N LYS A 25 -2.63 1.07 -12.03
CA LYS A 25 -1.48 1.91 -12.42
C LYS A 25 -1.91 3.27 -12.96
N THR A 26 -2.95 3.32 -13.79
CA THR A 26 -3.50 4.58 -14.30
C THR A 26 -4.04 5.45 -13.15
N LEU A 27 -4.76 4.87 -12.19
CA LEU A 27 -5.22 5.63 -11.00
C LEU A 27 -4.05 6.21 -10.19
N ILE A 28 -2.97 5.43 -9.99
CA ILE A 28 -1.77 5.90 -9.29
C ILE A 28 -1.11 7.06 -10.05
N LYS A 29 -1.00 6.96 -11.39
CA LYS A 29 -0.47 8.04 -12.23
C LYS A 29 -1.30 9.32 -12.08
N ASN A 30 -2.62 9.21 -12.13
CA ASN A 30 -3.54 10.34 -11.98
C ASN A 30 -3.43 10.97 -10.57
N LYS A 31 -3.37 10.14 -9.51
CA LYS A 31 -3.13 10.62 -8.15
C LYS A 31 -1.84 11.40 -8.04
N ASN A 32 -0.76 10.89 -8.63
CA ASN A 32 0.55 11.55 -8.60
C ASN A 32 0.55 12.86 -9.38
N TYR A 33 -0.17 12.95 -10.49
CA TYR A 33 -0.39 14.20 -11.21
C TYR A 33 -1.09 15.25 -10.33
N VAL A 34 -2.24 14.89 -9.74
CA VAL A 34 -3.00 15.79 -8.85
C VAL A 34 -2.17 16.19 -7.63
N ARG A 35 -1.37 15.27 -7.05
CA ARG A 35 -0.46 15.59 -5.95
C ARG A 35 0.54 16.67 -6.33
N ARG A 36 1.16 16.56 -7.50
CA ARG A 36 2.11 17.57 -8.00
C ARG A 36 1.44 18.92 -8.21
N LEU A 37 0.22 18.92 -8.75
CA LEU A 37 -0.53 20.16 -8.95
C LEU A 37 -0.89 20.81 -7.60
N TRP A 38 -1.44 20.04 -6.66
CA TRP A 38 -1.73 20.52 -5.31
C TRP A 38 -0.49 21.05 -4.57
N GLN A 39 0.66 20.41 -4.72
CA GLN A 39 1.90 20.90 -4.10
C GLN A 39 2.34 22.26 -4.65
N ARG A 40 2.05 22.54 -5.92
CA ARG A 40 2.38 23.82 -6.60
C ARG A 40 1.37 24.91 -6.27
N THR A 41 0.08 24.62 -6.35
CA THR A 41 -0.99 25.63 -6.23
C THR A 41 -1.54 25.75 -4.81
N ARG A 42 -1.38 24.72 -3.98
CA ARG A 42 -2.00 24.56 -2.65
C ARG A 42 -3.53 24.65 -2.63
N ASP A 43 -4.18 24.53 -3.79
CA ASP A 43 -5.63 24.60 -3.94
C ASP A 43 -6.36 23.48 -3.14
N PRO A 44 -7.28 23.84 -2.21
CA PRO A 44 -8.09 22.88 -1.46
C PRO A 44 -8.92 21.93 -2.32
N ALA A 45 -9.40 22.35 -3.49
CA ALA A 45 -10.19 21.48 -4.37
C ALA A 45 -9.36 20.28 -4.86
N LEU A 46 -8.08 20.50 -5.17
CA LEU A 46 -7.14 19.44 -5.55
C LEU A 46 -6.85 18.47 -4.39
N LYS A 47 -6.85 18.95 -3.14
CA LYS A 47 -6.72 18.08 -1.96
C LYS A 47 -7.90 17.12 -1.84
N ILE A 48 -9.12 17.59 -2.10
CA ILE A 48 -10.33 16.74 -2.11
C ILE A 48 -10.21 15.68 -3.21
N ILE A 49 -9.80 16.06 -4.42
CA ILE A 49 -9.59 15.13 -5.53
C ILE A 49 -8.52 14.10 -5.19
N LEU A 50 -7.40 14.52 -4.59
CA LEU A 50 -6.33 13.63 -4.13
C LEU A 50 -6.88 12.55 -3.18
N LYS A 51 -7.65 12.96 -2.15
CA LYS A 51 -8.25 12.04 -1.17
C LYS A 51 -9.23 11.07 -1.83
N ARG A 52 -10.05 11.55 -2.78
CA ARG A 52 -10.96 10.69 -3.56
C ARG A 52 -10.19 9.64 -4.38
N LEU A 53 -9.10 10.04 -5.04
CA LEU A 53 -8.24 9.11 -5.79
C LEU A 53 -7.56 8.10 -4.88
N GLU A 54 -7.13 8.49 -3.68
CA GLU A 54 -6.56 7.58 -2.69
C GLU A 54 -7.57 6.52 -2.23
N CYS A 55 -8.80 6.93 -1.89
CA CYS A 55 -9.86 6.00 -1.54
C CYS A 55 -10.16 5.04 -2.70
N LYS A 56 -10.27 5.56 -3.93
CA LYS A 56 -10.52 4.75 -5.13
C LYS A 56 -9.41 3.72 -5.37
N ILE A 57 -8.14 4.09 -5.18
CA ILE A 57 -7.01 3.16 -5.30
C ILE A 57 -7.10 2.08 -4.22
N LYS A 58 -7.37 2.44 -2.96
CA LYS A 58 -7.50 1.47 -1.85
C LYS A 58 -8.57 0.43 -2.15
N ILE A 59 -9.77 0.87 -2.54
CA ILE A 59 -10.88 -0.01 -2.92
C ILE A 59 -10.43 -0.93 -4.06
N ARG A 60 -9.92 -0.36 -5.16
CA ARG A 60 -9.59 -1.16 -6.34
C ARG A 60 -8.46 -2.18 -6.11
N VAL A 61 -7.50 -1.85 -5.23
CA VAL A 61 -6.46 -2.78 -4.80
C VAL A 61 -7.04 -3.89 -3.94
N ASN A 62 -7.97 -3.57 -3.04
CA ASN A 62 -8.65 -4.57 -2.22
C ASN A 62 -9.46 -5.54 -3.10
N ASP A 63 -10.25 -5.02 -4.04
CA ASP A 63 -11.02 -5.85 -4.97
C ASP A 63 -10.12 -6.76 -5.80
N TYR A 64 -8.97 -6.24 -6.26
CA TYR A 64 -8.02 -7.04 -7.01
C TYR A 64 -7.40 -8.15 -6.15
N LYS A 65 -7.05 -7.85 -4.89
CA LYS A 65 -6.54 -8.87 -3.96
C LYS A 65 -7.58 -9.95 -3.69
N ASN A 66 -8.84 -9.56 -3.47
CA ASN A 66 -9.95 -10.49 -3.29
C ASN A 66 -10.14 -11.37 -4.51
N SER A 67 -10.18 -10.80 -5.72
CA SER A 67 -10.32 -11.58 -6.95
C SER A 67 -9.14 -12.54 -7.20
N VAL A 68 -7.91 -12.13 -6.86
CA VAL A 68 -6.75 -13.03 -6.94
C VAL A 68 -6.86 -14.15 -5.91
N TRP A 69 -7.37 -13.84 -4.72
CA TRP A 69 -7.59 -14.82 -3.66
C TRP A 69 -8.70 -15.81 -4.01
N GLU A 70 -9.85 -15.33 -4.49
CA GLU A 70 -10.97 -16.16 -4.98
C GLU A 70 -10.48 -17.15 -6.05
N LYS A 71 -9.78 -16.66 -7.08
CA LYS A 71 -9.20 -17.53 -8.11
C LYS A 71 -8.21 -18.54 -7.55
N HIS A 72 -7.46 -18.14 -6.52
CA HIS A 72 -6.52 -19.04 -5.87
C HIS A 72 -7.27 -20.13 -5.08
N THR A 73 -8.31 -19.77 -4.32
CA THR A 73 -9.11 -20.73 -3.56
C THR A 73 -9.90 -21.67 -4.45
N ASP A 74 -10.47 -21.17 -5.55
CA ASP A 74 -11.20 -21.98 -6.53
C ASP A 74 -10.28 -23.02 -7.21
N ALA A 75 -9.00 -22.68 -7.37
CA ALA A 75 -7.99 -23.58 -7.93
C ALA A 75 -7.43 -24.58 -6.91
N LEU A 76 -7.70 -24.41 -5.60
CA LEU A 76 -7.27 -25.37 -4.59
C LEU A 76 -8.24 -26.55 -4.54
N ASN A 77 -7.69 -27.75 -4.68
CA ASN A 77 -8.43 -28.99 -4.53
C ASN A 77 -7.94 -29.72 -3.27
N GLU A 78 -8.88 -30.24 -2.47
CA GLU A 78 -8.66 -30.87 -1.17
C GLU A 78 -7.70 -32.08 -1.22
N ASN A 79 -7.67 -32.76 -2.37
CA ASN A 79 -6.80 -33.91 -2.60
C ASN A 79 -5.33 -33.53 -2.83
N HIS A 80 -5.02 -32.24 -3.01
CA HIS A 80 -3.67 -31.78 -3.28
C HIS A 80 -2.98 -31.23 -2.02
N THR A 81 -1.69 -31.52 -1.89
CA THR A 81 -0.85 -31.02 -0.79
C THR A 81 -0.79 -29.49 -0.71
N ALA A 82 -1.07 -28.78 -1.81
CA ALA A 82 -1.15 -27.33 -1.85
C ALA A 82 -2.27 -26.78 -0.95
N PHE A 83 -3.43 -27.43 -0.89
CA PHE A 83 -4.54 -27.05 -0.02
C PHE A 83 -4.13 -27.06 1.45
N TRP A 84 -3.56 -28.17 1.92
CA TRP A 84 -3.13 -28.31 3.31
C TRP A 84 -1.99 -27.37 3.70
N LYS A 85 -1.10 -27.01 2.76
CA LYS A 85 -0.10 -25.96 2.97
C LYS A 85 -0.75 -24.60 3.21
N GLU A 86 -1.75 -24.26 2.41
CA GLU A 86 -2.50 -23.00 2.53
C GLU A 86 -3.31 -22.96 3.84
N VAL A 87 -4.03 -24.03 4.19
CA VAL A 87 -4.75 -24.16 5.47
C VAL A 87 -3.79 -23.98 6.66
N LYS A 88 -2.64 -24.67 6.64
CA LYS A 88 -1.63 -24.55 7.70
C LYS A 88 -1.08 -23.13 7.79
N ARG A 89 -0.84 -22.47 6.65
CA ARG A 89 -0.39 -21.06 6.59
C ARG A 89 -1.42 -20.13 7.22
N LEU A 90 -2.70 -20.30 6.90
CA LEU A 90 -3.79 -19.50 7.48
C LEU A 90 -3.94 -19.73 8.99
N LYS A 91 -3.95 -21.00 9.42
CA LYS A 91 -4.04 -21.38 10.84
C LYS A 91 -2.88 -20.82 11.68
N ASN A 92 -1.66 -20.83 11.12
CA ASN A 92 -0.47 -20.36 11.82
C ASN A 92 -0.20 -18.86 11.62
N ASN A 93 -1.06 -18.14 10.89
CA ASN A 93 -0.90 -16.71 10.70
C ASN A 93 -1.22 -15.96 11.99
N LYS A 94 -0.21 -15.85 12.85
CA LYS A 94 -0.23 -14.97 14.02
C LYS A 94 -0.06 -13.53 13.51
N ASN A 95 -1.15 -12.91 13.05
CA ASN A 95 -1.16 -11.46 12.89
C ASN A 95 -0.89 -10.86 14.28
N SER A 96 0.36 -10.47 14.54
CA SER A 96 0.73 -9.78 15.76
C SER A 96 -0.03 -8.46 15.76
N ILE A 97 -1.10 -8.39 16.56
CA ILE A 97 -1.74 -7.12 16.88
C ILE A 97 -0.66 -6.32 17.61
N PRO A 98 -0.16 -5.20 17.06
CA PRO A 98 0.86 -4.44 17.75
C PRO A 98 0.26 -3.95 19.07
N LEU A 99 0.92 -4.28 20.17
CA LEU A 99 0.57 -3.75 21.48
C LEU A 99 0.60 -2.22 21.38
N ARG A 100 -0.50 -1.58 21.76
CA ARG A 100 -0.62 -0.12 21.78
C ARG A 100 0.28 0.41 22.90
N ILE A 101 1.55 0.67 22.60
CA ILE A 101 2.47 1.36 23.52
C ILE A 101 1.84 2.73 23.83
N GLY A 102 1.50 2.96 25.10
CA GLY A 102 0.92 4.22 25.57
C GLY A 102 1.82 5.40 25.23
N ARG A 103 1.23 6.55 24.90
CA ARG A 103 1.95 7.80 24.64
C ARG A 103 2.84 8.10 25.85
N GLN A 104 4.17 8.09 25.67
CA GLN A 104 5.08 8.67 26.64
C GLN A 104 4.78 10.16 26.73
N GLN A 105 4.34 10.62 27.89
CA GLN A 105 4.23 12.04 28.17
C GLN A 105 5.66 12.58 28.24
N HIS A 106 6.05 13.42 27.28
CA HIS A 106 7.25 14.25 27.44
C HIS A 106 6.95 15.24 28.58
N GLY A 107 7.46 14.93 29.78
CA GLY A 107 7.51 15.89 30.87
C GLY A 107 8.46 17.01 30.46
N ASN A 108 7.91 18.20 30.22
CA ASN A 108 8.70 19.41 30.04
C ASN A 108 9.25 19.79 31.41
N ASN A 109 10.53 19.52 31.64
CA ASN A 109 11.25 19.96 32.83
C ASN A 109 11.79 21.38 32.57
N THR A 110 10.96 22.40 32.78
CA THR A 110 11.43 23.78 32.90
C THR A 110 11.89 24.00 34.33
N GLY A 111 13.17 23.73 34.58
CA GLY A 111 13.86 24.16 35.79
C GLY A 111 14.05 25.67 35.77
N ARG A 112 13.61 26.30 36.86
CA ARG A 112 13.77 27.71 37.19
C ARG A 112 14.99 27.86 38.09
#